data_AF-A0A937ZP60-F1
#
_entry.id   AF-A0A937ZP60-F1
#
_cell.length_a   1.000
_cell.length_b   1.000
_cell.length_c   1.000
_cell.angle_alpha   90.00
_cell.angle_beta   90.00
_cell.angle_gamma   90.00
#
_symmetry.space_group_name_H-M   'P 1'
#
loop_
_entity.id
_entity.type
_entity.pdbx_description
1 polymer ?
#
loop_
_entity_poly.entity_id
_entity_poly.type
_entity_poly.pdbx_seq_one_letter_code
_entity_poly.pdbx_strand_id
1 'polypeptide(L)'
;MLARLADILLFQAGFNTAVVTAGTTLLGIAAGIVGVFVVLRRRALVADAVSHGTLPGVALAFLGAVALGMEGRSLPVLLAGAAVTGVLAVLAVQWICDHTRLPEDAAIGTVLSLFFGAGIVLLSHIQTLPGGGQAGLETFLLGAAATMNRDEAVTIALAAAVALAAVALLHKEFAVLAFDPDWATARGWRTGRLDLALLALLVL
;
A
#
# COMPACT_ATOMS: atom_id res chain seq x y z
N MET A 1 3.31 -33.77 2.18
CA MET A 1 3.55 -32.31 2.29
C MET A 1 4.27 -31.78 1.06
N LEU A 2 5.44 -32.32 0.68
CA LEU A 2 6.21 -31.88 -0.49
C LEU A 2 5.46 -31.99 -1.84
N ALA A 3 4.70 -33.06 -2.06
CA ALA A 3 3.90 -33.21 -3.29
C ALA A 3 2.85 -32.11 -3.45
N ARG A 4 2.13 -31.75 -2.37
CA ARG A 4 1.16 -30.64 -2.42
C ARG A 4 1.82 -29.28 -2.65
N LEU A 5 3.05 -29.07 -2.15
CA LEU A 5 3.80 -27.84 -2.43
C LEU A 5 4.21 -27.78 -3.90
N ALA A 6 4.65 -28.91 -4.48
CA ALA A 6 4.95 -28.99 -5.90
C ALA A 6 3.70 -28.73 -6.75
N ASP A 7 2.54 -29.27 -6.38
CA ASP A 7 1.28 -29.03 -7.10
C ASP A 7 0.83 -27.57 -7.03
N ILE A 8 1.07 -26.87 -5.92
CA ILE A 8 0.78 -25.43 -5.78
C ILE A 8 1.75 -24.61 -6.65
N LEU A 9 3.05 -24.92 -6.60
CA LEU A 9 4.09 -24.23 -7.38
C LEU A 9 3.94 -24.46 -8.89
N LEU A 10 3.44 -25.63 -9.29
CA LEU A 10 3.17 -25.98 -10.67
C LEU A 10 1.76 -25.55 -11.14
N PHE A 11 1.03 -24.76 -10.33
CA PHE A 11 -0.32 -24.28 -10.62
C PHE A 11 -1.37 -25.40 -10.85
N GLN A 12 -1.13 -26.60 -10.32
CA GLN A 12 -1.99 -27.78 -10.46
C GLN A 12 -2.94 -28.01 -9.27
N ALA A 13 -2.79 -27.24 -8.18
CA ALA A 13 -3.60 -27.39 -6.96
C ALA A 13 -5.06 -26.89 -7.06
N GLY A 14 -5.48 -26.36 -8.21
CA GLY A 14 -6.84 -25.87 -8.49
C GLY A 14 -6.89 -24.41 -8.97
N PHE A 15 -7.94 -24.05 -9.70
CA PHE A 15 -8.02 -22.75 -10.40
C PHE A 15 -7.92 -21.55 -9.45
N ASN A 16 -8.68 -21.52 -8.36
CA ASN A 16 -8.66 -20.38 -7.44
C ASN A 16 -7.30 -20.25 -6.73
N THR A 17 -6.73 -21.37 -6.28
CA THR A 17 -5.39 -21.40 -5.68
C THR A 17 -4.34 -20.87 -6.65
N ALA A 18 -4.40 -21.29 -7.92
CA ALA A 18 -3.48 -20.83 -8.96
C ALA A 18 -3.55 -19.30 -9.17
N VAL A 19 -4.76 -18.74 -9.25
CA VAL A 19 -4.94 -17.29 -9.42
C VAL A 19 -4.48 -16.50 -8.19
N VAL A 20 -4.82 -16.96 -6.98
CA VAL A 20 -4.37 -16.33 -5.73
C VAL A 20 -2.85 -16.36 -5.64
N THR A 21 -2.20 -17.49 -5.90
CA THR A 21 -0.73 -17.62 -5.89
C THR A 21 -0.07 -16.74 -6.95
N ALA A 22 -0.63 -16.67 -8.16
CA ALA A 22 -0.12 -15.76 -9.19
C ALA A 22 -0.22 -14.29 -8.77
N GLY A 23 -1.37 -13.87 -8.24
CA GLY A 23 -1.59 -12.49 -7.79
C GLY A 23 -0.66 -12.08 -6.65
N THR A 24 -0.50 -12.93 -5.63
CA THR A 24 0.41 -12.64 -4.50
C THR A 24 1.87 -12.68 -4.91
N THR A 25 2.25 -13.56 -5.85
CA THR A 25 3.62 -13.59 -6.40
C THR A 25 3.93 -12.30 -7.15
N LEU A 26 3.02 -11.83 -8.01
CA LEU A 26 3.18 -10.56 -8.72
C LEU A 26 3.26 -9.37 -7.77
N LEU A 27 2.39 -9.33 -6.75
CA LEU A 27 2.43 -8.31 -5.71
C LEU A 27 3.78 -8.31 -4.97
N GLY A 28 4.29 -9.48 -4.59
CA GLY A 28 5.58 -9.62 -3.93
C GLY A 28 6.75 -9.14 -4.80
N ILE A 29 6.73 -9.43 -6.09
CA ILE A 29 7.73 -8.94 -7.05
C ILE A 29 7.65 -7.40 -7.16
N ALA A 30 6.45 -6.85 -7.32
CA ALA A 30 6.23 -5.40 -7.40
C ALA A 30 6.70 -4.68 -6.14
N ALA A 31 6.28 -5.15 -4.96
CA ALA A 31 6.65 -4.59 -3.67
C ALA A 31 8.16 -4.68 -3.42
N GLY A 32 8.80 -5.79 -3.81
CA GLY A 32 10.25 -5.94 -3.72
C GLY A 32 11.01 -4.94 -4.59
N ILE A 33 10.59 -4.77 -5.84
CA ILE A 33 11.24 -3.85 -6.78
C ILE A 33 11.07 -2.39 -6.35
N VAL A 34 9.84 -1.97 -6.02
CA VAL A 34 9.58 -0.60 -5.53
C VAL A 34 10.33 -0.36 -4.21
N GLY A 35 10.32 -1.35 -3.31
CA GLY A 35 11.01 -1.31 -2.02
C GLY A 35 12.52 -1.08 -2.15
N VAL A 36 13.19 -1.68 -3.15
CA VAL A 36 14.62 -1.45 -3.39
C VAL A 36 14.91 0.03 -3.64
N PHE A 37 14.13 0.72 -4.48
CA PHE A 37 14.33 2.14 -4.74
C PHE A 37 14.05 3.02 -3.52
N VAL A 38 13.02 2.69 -2.73
CA VAL A 38 12.69 3.39 -1.49
C VAL A 38 13.82 3.25 -0.45
N VAL A 39 14.39 2.05 -0.33
CA VAL A 39 15.52 1.76 0.56
C VAL A 39 16.79 2.49 0.10
N LEU A 40 17.11 2.46 -1.19
CA LEU A 40 18.28 3.17 -1.74
C LEU A 40 18.20 4.68 -1.48
N ARG A 41 16.99 5.24 -1.44
CA ARG A 41 16.76 6.64 -1.09
C ARG A 41 16.68 6.94 0.39
N ARG A 42 16.98 5.96 1.26
CA ARG A 42 16.92 6.08 2.73
C ARG A 42 15.53 6.46 3.27
N ARG A 43 14.47 6.16 2.53
CA ARG A 43 13.08 6.44 2.92
C ARG A 43 12.32 5.19 3.33
N ALA A 44 13.03 4.19 3.83
CA ALA A 44 12.44 2.91 4.24
C ALA A 44 11.34 3.08 5.30
N LEU A 45 11.51 4.03 6.23
CA LEU A 45 10.51 4.32 7.27
C LEU A 45 9.21 4.95 6.73
N VAL A 46 9.25 5.54 5.53
CA VAL A 46 8.03 6.07 4.89
C VAL A 46 7.09 4.93 4.52
N ALA A 47 7.60 3.77 4.09
CA ALA A 47 6.78 2.59 3.80
C ALA A 47 6.00 2.09 5.03
N ASP A 48 6.60 2.19 6.21
CA ASP A 48 5.94 1.85 7.47
C ASP A 48 4.81 2.84 7.80
N ALA A 49 5.09 4.14 7.69
CA ALA A 49 4.09 5.19 7.89
C ALA A 49 2.93 5.12 6.88
N VAL A 50 3.19 4.77 5.62
CA VAL A 50 2.12 4.55 4.63
C VAL A 50 1.28 3.34 5.01
N SER A 51 1.91 2.20 5.32
CA SER A 51 1.21 0.96 5.65
C SER A 51 0.23 1.17 6.81
N HIS A 52 0.68 1.83 7.87
CA HIS A 52 -0.17 2.16 9.01
C HIS A 52 -1.11 3.36 8.76
N GLY A 53 -0.72 4.27 7.87
CA GLY A 53 -1.54 5.41 7.41
C GLY A 53 -2.78 5.01 6.61
N THR A 54 -2.79 3.80 6.03
CA THR A 54 -3.95 3.26 5.32
C THR A 54 -5.08 2.80 6.24
N LEU A 55 -4.78 2.41 7.48
CA LEU A 55 -5.76 1.91 8.46
C LEU A 55 -6.97 2.84 8.70
N PRO A 56 -6.77 4.15 9.02
CA PRO A 56 -7.90 5.05 9.20
C PRO A 56 -8.75 5.20 7.93
N GLY A 57 -8.15 5.10 6.73
CA GLY A 57 -8.87 5.20 5.46
C GLY A 57 -9.77 4.02 5.20
N VAL A 58 -9.30 2.81 5.48
CA VAL A 58 -10.13 1.59 5.39
C VAL A 58 -11.31 1.68 6.36
N ALA A 59 -11.07 2.12 7.59
CA ALA A 59 -12.12 2.26 8.61
C ALA A 59 -13.16 3.34 8.23
N LEU A 60 -12.73 4.49 7.74
CA LEU A 60 -13.63 5.56 7.28
C LEU A 60 -14.41 5.15 6.03
N ALA A 61 -13.77 4.46 5.08
CA ALA A 61 -14.45 3.95 3.89
C ALA A 61 -15.51 2.91 4.23
N PHE A 62 -15.22 2.03 5.18
CA PHE A 62 -16.20 1.08 5.70
C PHE A 62 -17.41 1.79 6.33
N LEU A 63 -17.16 2.75 7.24
CA LEU A 63 -18.23 3.53 7.89
C LEU A 63 -19.08 4.30 6.87
N GLY A 64 -18.43 4.91 5.86
CA GLY A 64 -19.11 5.61 4.78
C GLY A 64 -19.97 4.69 3.92
N ALA A 65 -19.45 3.50 3.57
CA ALA A 65 -20.20 2.50 2.79
C ALA A 65 -21.43 1.99 3.55
N VAL A 66 -21.30 1.72 4.86
CA VAL A 66 -22.41 1.33 5.74
C VAL A 66 -23.44 2.46 5.85
N ALA A 67 -23.01 3.71 6.00
CA ALA A 67 -23.91 4.87 6.07
C ALA A 67 -24.71 5.09 4.77
N LEU A 68 -24.14 4.72 3.63
CA LEU A 68 -24.78 4.79 2.31
C LEU A 68 -25.68 3.57 1.99
N GLY A 69 -25.79 2.60 2.90
CA GLY A 69 -26.61 1.40 2.71
C GLY A 69 -26.05 0.40 1.68
N MET A 70 -24.76 0.54 1.33
CA MET A 70 -24.06 -0.40 0.44
C MET A 70 -23.48 -1.58 1.24
N GLU A 71 -23.15 -2.68 0.56
CA GLU A 71 -22.33 -3.73 1.16
C GLU A 71 -20.99 -3.12 1.62
N GLY A 72 -20.78 -3.06 2.94
CA GLY A 72 -19.62 -2.42 3.56
C GLY A 72 -18.27 -3.03 3.17
N ARG A 73 -18.27 -4.19 2.50
CA ARG A 73 -17.08 -4.93 2.06
C ARG A 73 -16.86 -4.85 0.54
N SER A 74 -17.16 -3.72 -0.09
CA SER A 74 -16.73 -3.50 -1.46
C SER A 74 -15.22 -3.21 -1.49
N LEU A 75 -14.43 -4.17 -1.98
CA LEU A 75 -12.98 -4.05 -2.13
C LEU A 75 -12.56 -2.71 -2.78
N PRO A 76 -13.21 -2.21 -3.86
CA PRO A 76 -12.82 -0.96 -4.47
C PRO A 76 -12.99 0.25 -3.55
N VAL A 77 -14.01 0.26 -2.69
CA VAL A 77 -14.27 1.36 -1.76
C VAL A 77 -13.25 1.35 -0.62
N LEU A 78 -12.95 0.17 -0.08
CA LEU A 78 -11.93 0.00 0.95
C LEU A 78 -10.53 0.37 0.44
N LEU A 79 -10.17 -0.08 -0.78
CA LEU A 79 -8.91 0.29 -1.44
C LEU A 79 -8.84 1.79 -1.74
N ALA A 80 -9.94 2.41 -2.19
CA ALA A 80 -9.97 3.85 -2.41
C ALA A 80 -9.77 4.63 -1.10
N GLY A 81 -10.42 4.21 -0.01
CA GLY A 81 -10.21 4.79 1.31
C GLY A 81 -8.77 4.67 1.79
N ALA A 82 -8.21 3.46 1.68
CA ALA A 82 -6.81 3.18 1.99
C ALA A 82 -5.85 4.06 1.19
N ALA A 83 -6.05 4.14 -0.13
CA ALA A 83 -5.22 4.96 -1.02
C ALA A 83 -5.29 6.45 -0.66
N VAL A 84 -6.49 6.97 -0.37
CA VAL A 84 -6.66 8.38 0.03
C VAL A 84 -5.89 8.67 1.30
N THR A 85 -6.04 7.88 2.37
CA THR A 85 -5.32 8.16 3.61
C THR A 85 -3.83 7.84 3.52
N GLY A 86 -3.43 6.87 2.70
CA GLY A 86 -2.04 6.59 2.37
C GLY A 86 -1.36 7.78 1.68
N VAL A 87 -2.01 8.36 0.67
CA VAL A 87 -1.53 9.60 0.02
C VAL A 87 -1.49 10.75 1.01
N LEU A 88 -2.53 10.93 1.83
CA LEU A 88 -2.53 11.97 2.86
C LEU A 88 -1.41 11.79 3.88
N ALA A 89 -1.08 10.55 4.27
CA ALA A 89 0.04 10.27 5.16
C ALA A 89 1.37 10.67 4.52
N VAL A 90 1.61 10.30 3.25
CA VAL A 90 2.80 10.71 2.50
C VAL A 90 2.91 12.23 2.41
N LEU A 91 1.82 12.90 2.02
CA LEU A 91 1.78 14.36 1.90
C LEU A 91 1.99 15.04 3.26
N ALA A 92 1.45 14.48 4.34
CA ALA A 92 1.67 15.00 5.69
C ALA A 92 3.15 14.88 6.09
N VAL A 93 3.80 13.74 5.83
CA VAL A 93 5.25 13.57 6.09
C VAL A 93 6.05 14.60 5.31
N GLN A 94 5.82 14.72 4.00
CA GLN A 94 6.52 15.69 3.16
C GLN A 94 6.28 17.13 3.63
N TRP A 95 5.02 17.49 3.92
CA TRP A 95 4.67 18.82 4.37
C TRP A 95 5.38 19.20 5.67
N ILE A 96 5.45 18.28 6.63
CA ILE A 96 6.20 18.50 7.89
C ILE A 96 7.68 18.69 7.60
N CYS A 97 8.28 17.86 6.75
CA CYS A 97 9.70 17.96 6.40
C CYS A 97 10.03 19.29 5.70
N ASP A 98 9.15 19.77 4.81
CA ASP A 98 9.38 20.98 4.01
C ASP A 98 9.12 22.27 4.80
N HIS A 99 8.18 22.26 5.74
CA HIS A 99 7.72 23.46 6.45
C HIS A 99 8.28 23.58 7.88
N THR A 100 8.91 22.53 8.42
CA THR A 100 9.44 22.52 9.77
C THR A 100 10.93 22.17 9.79
N ARG A 101 11.59 22.39 10.95
CA ARG A 101 12.99 21.99 11.17
C ARG A 101 13.11 20.58 11.75
N LEU A 102 12.04 19.79 11.69
CA LEU A 102 12.03 18.43 12.22
C LEU A 102 12.83 17.50 11.29
N PRO A 103 13.60 16.56 11.85
CA PRO A 103 14.22 15.52 11.04
C PRO A 103 13.14 14.63 10.42
N GLU A 104 13.43 14.06 9.24
CA GLU A 104 12.50 13.20 8.49
C GLU A 104 11.95 12.05 9.36
N ASP A 105 12.80 11.42 10.17
CA ASP A 105 12.41 10.35 11.09
C ASP A 105 11.37 10.80 12.13
N ALA A 106 11.46 12.03 12.63
CA ALA A 106 10.50 12.57 13.59
C ALA A 106 9.16 12.92 12.91
N ALA A 107 9.21 13.43 11.68
CA ALA A 107 8.01 13.69 10.89
C ALA A 107 7.25 12.38 10.60
N ILE A 108 7.97 11.35 10.15
CA ILE A 108 7.43 10.00 9.93
C ILE A 108 6.82 9.44 11.21
N GLY A 109 7.54 9.47 12.34
CA GLY A 109 7.04 8.97 13.62
C GLY A 109 5.80 9.69 14.13
N THR A 110 5.68 10.99 13.87
CA THR A 110 4.50 11.79 14.24
C THR A 110 3.28 11.39 13.41
N VAL A 111 3.44 11.31 12.08
CA VAL A 111 2.35 10.90 11.17
C VAL A 111 1.92 9.47 11.44
N LEU A 112 2.88 8.55 11.59
CA LEU A 112 2.63 7.16 11.94
C LEU A 112 1.78 7.06 13.22
N SER A 113 2.20 7.72 14.30
CA SER A 113 1.50 7.67 15.59
C SER A 113 0.07 8.22 15.50
N LEU A 114 -0.11 9.33 14.78
CA LEU A 114 -1.42 9.97 14.64
C LEU A 114 -2.39 9.12 13.82
N PHE A 115 -1.96 8.67 12.63
CA PHE A 115 -2.82 7.92 11.73
C PHE A 115 -3.12 6.52 12.27
N PHE A 116 -2.11 5.85 12.84
CA PHE A 116 -2.30 4.54 13.46
C PHE A 116 -3.25 4.64 14.65
N GLY A 117 -3.03 5.59 15.56
CA GLY A 117 -3.92 5.82 16.71
C GLY A 117 -5.36 6.14 16.29
N ALA A 118 -5.53 7.02 15.29
CA ALA A 118 -6.85 7.32 14.73
C ALA A 118 -7.51 6.09 14.10
N GLY A 119 -6.75 5.29 13.35
CA GLY A 119 -7.23 4.05 12.75
C GLY A 119 -7.71 3.03 13.78
N ILE A 120 -6.95 2.84 14.86
CA ILE A 120 -7.33 1.94 15.95
C ILE A 120 -8.60 2.41 16.66
N VAL A 121 -8.72 3.72 16.97
CA VAL A 121 -9.94 4.27 17.58
C VAL A 121 -11.16 4.03 16.69
N LEU A 122 -11.03 4.27 15.38
CA LEU A 122 -12.11 4.03 14.42
C LEU A 122 -12.46 2.53 14.34
N LEU A 123 -11.46 1.66 14.30
CA LEU A 123 -11.66 0.22 14.26
C LEU A 123 -12.37 -0.29 15.53
N SER A 124 -11.93 0.16 16.71
CA SER A 124 -12.59 -0.17 17.97
C SER A 124 -14.03 0.33 18.00
N HIS A 125 -14.31 1.53 17.47
CA HIS A 125 -15.68 2.01 17.35
C HIS A 125 -16.53 1.12 16.43
N ILE A 126 -16.00 0.73 15.26
CA ILE A 126 -16.68 -0.18 14.33
C ILE A 126 -17.03 -1.50 15.01
N GLN A 127 -16.11 -2.07 15.79
CA GLN A 127 -16.34 -3.33 16.50
C GLN A 127 -17.48 -3.28 17.52
N THR A 128 -17.78 -2.10 18.07
CA THR A 128 -18.91 -1.92 19.01
C THR A 128 -20.28 -1.79 18.32
N LEU A 129 -20.31 -1.58 16.99
CA LEU A 129 -21.56 -1.49 16.23
C LEU A 129 -22.16 -2.88 15.95
N PRO A 130 -23.51 -3.02 15.95
CA PRO A 130 -24.15 -4.27 15.57
C PRO A 130 -23.81 -4.62 14.11
N GLY A 131 -23.05 -5.70 13.90
CA GLY A 131 -22.54 -6.13 12.60
C GLY A 131 -21.07 -5.79 12.32
N GLY A 132 -20.41 -5.02 13.20
CA GLY A 132 -19.00 -4.62 13.03
C GLY A 132 -18.01 -5.80 13.06
N GLY A 133 -18.19 -6.74 14.00
CA GLY A 133 -17.38 -7.96 14.08
C GLY A 133 -17.57 -8.92 12.90
N GLN A 134 -18.73 -8.87 12.22
CA GLN A 134 -19.00 -9.69 11.03
C GLN A 134 -18.34 -9.15 9.76
N ALA A 135 -17.89 -7.90 9.75
CA ALA A 135 -17.20 -7.32 8.60
C ALA A 135 -15.84 -8.00 8.33
N GLY A 136 -15.23 -8.64 9.33
CA GLY A 136 -13.95 -9.34 9.21
C GLY A 136 -12.77 -8.41 8.90
N LEU A 137 -12.85 -7.14 9.32
CA LEU A 137 -11.87 -6.11 8.97
C LEU A 137 -10.48 -6.41 9.55
N GLU A 138 -10.39 -6.99 10.74
CA GLU A 138 -9.10 -7.42 11.31
C GLU A 138 -8.42 -8.48 10.43
N THR A 139 -9.17 -9.50 9.98
CA THR A 139 -8.65 -10.54 9.08
C THR A 139 -8.28 -9.98 7.71
N PHE A 140 -9.02 -8.98 7.22
CA PHE A 140 -8.69 -8.27 5.99
C PHE A 140 -7.40 -7.46 6.13
N LEU A 141 -7.25 -6.69 7.22
CA LEU A 141 -6.10 -5.84 7.48
C LEU A 141 -4.82 -6.63 7.78
N LEU A 142 -4.94 -7.79 8.42
CA LEU A 142 -3.80 -8.70 8.68
C LEU A 142 -3.40 -9.51 7.44
N GLY A 143 -4.21 -9.47 6.38
CA GLY A 143 -3.98 -10.19 5.14
C GLY A 143 -4.32 -11.67 5.24
N ALA A 144 -5.35 -12.10 4.52
CA ALA A 144 -5.72 -13.50 4.41
C ALA A 144 -5.78 -13.92 2.94
N ALA A 145 -4.63 -14.28 2.37
CA ALA A 145 -4.56 -14.84 1.01
C ALA A 145 -5.48 -16.06 0.84
N ALA A 146 -5.72 -16.80 1.93
CA ALA A 146 -6.62 -17.96 1.95
C ALA A 146 -8.11 -17.61 1.78
N THR A 147 -8.53 -16.39 2.08
CA THR A 147 -9.93 -15.93 1.93
C THR A 147 -10.12 -15.06 0.69
N MET A 148 -9.11 -14.95 -0.16
CA MET A 148 -9.10 -14.04 -1.31
C MET A 148 -9.94 -14.60 -2.46
N ASN A 149 -10.88 -13.79 -2.94
CA ASN A 149 -11.70 -14.11 -4.11
C ASN A 149 -10.94 -13.85 -5.42
N ARG A 150 -11.41 -14.44 -6.52
CA ARG A 150 -10.81 -14.28 -7.85
C ARG A 150 -10.71 -12.81 -8.26
N ASP A 151 -11.76 -12.03 -8.05
CA ASP A 151 -11.82 -10.63 -8.48
C ASP A 151 -10.84 -9.76 -7.69
N GLU A 152 -10.64 -10.07 -6.40
CA GLU A 152 -9.65 -9.42 -5.54
C GLU A 152 -8.23 -9.74 -6.03
N ALA A 153 -7.96 -11.00 -6.36
CA ALA A 153 -6.68 -11.45 -6.90
C ALA A 153 -6.34 -10.80 -8.24
N VAL A 154 -7.32 -10.66 -9.15
CA VAL A 154 -7.14 -9.97 -10.43
C VAL A 154 -6.87 -8.48 -10.22
N THR A 155 -7.57 -7.84 -9.28
CA THR A 155 -7.37 -6.42 -8.96
C THR A 155 -5.95 -6.17 -8.45
N ILE A 156 -5.47 -7.00 -7.53
CA ILE A 156 -4.10 -6.94 -7.00
C ILE A 156 -3.07 -7.20 -8.10
N ALA A 157 -3.30 -8.21 -8.94
CA ALA A 157 -2.40 -8.53 -10.05
C ALA A 157 -2.31 -7.37 -11.06
N LEU A 158 -3.42 -6.68 -11.33
CA LEU A 158 -3.46 -5.54 -12.25
C LEU A 158 -2.76 -4.31 -11.64
N ALA A 159 -2.97 -4.03 -10.35
CA ALA A 159 -2.23 -2.98 -9.64
C ALA A 159 -0.72 -3.24 -9.64
N ALA A 160 -0.30 -4.48 -9.32
CA ALA A 160 1.09 -4.91 -9.36
C ALA A 160 1.68 -4.79 -10.78
N ALA A 161 0.93 -5.18 -11.82
CA ALA A 161 1.38 -5.04 -13.20
C ALA A 161 1.56 -3.57 -13.61
N VAL A 162 0.66 -2.68 -13.19
CA VAL A 162 0.78 -1.23 -13.43
C VAL A 162 2.02 -0.69 -12.70
N ALA A 163 2.24 -1.08 -11.44
CA ALA A 163 3.42 -0.66 -10.69
C ALA A 163 4.73 -1.12 -11.37
N LEU A 164 4.80 -2.39 -11.77
CA LEU A 164 5.95 -2.95 -12.48
C LEU A 164 6.19 -2.27 -13.84
N ALA A 165 5.13 -2.00 -14.60
CA ALA A 165 5.23 -1.29 -15.87
C ALA A 165 5.75 0.13 -15.66
N ALA A 166 5.24 0.84 -14.65
CA ALA A 166 5.69 2.18 -14.32
C ALA A 166 7.17 2.20 -13.90
N VAL A 167 7.62 1.25 -13.07
CA VAL A 167 9.03 1.12 -12.71
C VAL A 167 9.89 0.76 -13.91
N ALA A 168 9.44 -0.14 -14.79
CA ALA A 168 10.19 -0.50 -15.99
C ALA A 168 10.36 0.69 -16.94
N LEU A 169 9.32 1.50 -17.12
CA LEU A 169 9.34 2.70 -17.96
C LEU A 169 10.22 3.81 -17.36
N LEU A 170 10.17 3.99 -16.03
CA LEU A 170 10.90 5.04 -15.29
C LEU A 170 12.19 4.53 -14.64
N HIS A 171 12.69 3.37 -15.06
CA HIS A 171 13.84 2.71 -14.41
C HIS A 171 15.07 3.62 -14.43
N LYS A 172 15.31 4.31 -15.54
CA LYS A 172 16.47 5.20 -15.71
C LYS A 172 16.36 6.39 -14.76
N GLU A 173 15.17 6.95 -14.64
CA GLU A 173 14.83 8.09 -13.81
C GLU A 173 14.96 7.75 -12.33
N PHE A 174 14.42 6.60 -11.90
CA PHE A 174 14.54 6.13 -10.51
C PHE A 174 15.97 5.72 -10.15
N ALA A 175 16.71 5.12 -11.07
CA ALA A 175 18.12 4.78 -10.84
C ALA A 175 18.95 6.05 -10.62
N VAL A 176 18.82 7.06 -11.49
CA VAL A 176 19.55 8.33 -11.29
C VAL A 176 19.08 9.01 -10.00
N LEU A 177 17.78 9.04 -9.71
CA LEU A 177 17.27 9.63 -8.47
C LEU A 177 17.82 8.93 -7.21
N ALA A 178 18.07 7.62 -7.27
CA ALA A 178 18.60 6.84 -6.17
C ALA A 178 20.12 7.01 -5.96
N PHE A 179 20.89 7.16 -7.04
CA PHE A 179 22.35 7.21 -6.96
C PHE A 179 22.95 8.62 -7.06
N ASP A 180 22.35 9.52 -7.84
CA ASP A 180 22.85 10.88 -8.06
C ASP A 180 21.69 11.89 -8.33
N PRO A 181 20.97 12.30 -7.27
CA PRO A 181 19.88 13.27 -7.39
C PRO A 181 20.36 14.68 -7.77
N ASP A 182 21.61 15.04 -7.46
CA ASP A 182 22.18 16.35 -7.77
C ASP A 182 22.44 16.48 -9.28
N TRP A 183 22.96 15.43 -9.91
CA TRP A 183 23.12 15.36 -11.37
C TRP A 183 21.78 15.44 -12.10
N ALA A 184 20.74 14.76 -11.60
CA ALA A 184 19.39 14.86 -12.16
C ALA A 184 18.88 16.31 -12.11
N THR A 185 19.07 16.99 -10.98
CA THR A 185 18.65 18.38 -10.79
C THR A 185 19.41 19.33 -11.71
N ALA A 186 20.73 19.16 -11.84
CA ALA A 186 21.57 19.94 -12.76
C ALA A 186 21.16 19.76 -14.24
N ARG A 187 20.63 18.59 -14.60
CA ARG A 187 20.11 18.28 -15.93
C ARG A 187 18.67 18.77 -16.17
N GLY A 188 18.09 19.48 -15.20
CA GLY A 188 16.75 20.08 -15.27
C GLY A 188 15.61 19.12 -14.93
N TRP A 189 15.90 17.93 -14.39
CA TRP A 189 14.86 17.00 -13.96
C TRP A 189 14.22 17.48 -12.67
N ARG A 190 12.89 17.32 -12.58
CA ARG A 190 12.12 17.66 -11.37
C ARG A 190 12.16 16.49 -10.39
N THR A 191 13.26 16.36 -9.65
CA THR A 191 13.50 15.28 -8.68
C THR A 191 12.35 15.12 -7.66
N GLY A 192 11.74 16.20 -7.21
CA GLY A 192 10.56 16.14 -6.33
C GLY A 192 9.33 15.47 -6.97
N ARG A 193 9.14 15.57 -8.28
CA ARG A 193 8.05 14.85 -8.97
C ARG A 193 8.35 13.36 -9.14
N LEU A 194 9.62 13.01 -9.34
CA LEU A 194 10.06 11.61 -9.40
C LEU A 194 9.96 10.95 -8.02
N ASP A 195 10.28 11.68 -6.96
CA ASP A 195 10.08 11.25 -5.58
C ASP A 195 8.59 11.00 -5.28
N LEU A 196 7.71 11.94 -5.63
CA LEU A 196 6.26 11.76 -5.53
C LEU A 196 5.76 10.58 -6.36
N ALA A 197 6.29 10.36 -7.57
CA ALA A 197 5.93 9.21 -8.39
C ALA A 197 6.34 7.89 -7.72
N LEU A 198 7.54 7.82 -7.14
CA LEU A 198 7.99 6.65 -6.40
C LEU A 198 7.11 6.37 -5.18
N LEU A 199 6.74 7.40 -4.43
CA LEU A 199 5.85 7.27 -3.28
C LEU A 199 4.41 6.93 -3.67
N ALA A 200 3.94 7.41 -4.82
CA ALA A 200 2.65 7.01 -5.38
C ALA A 200 2.64 5.53 -5.77
N LEU A 201 3.74 5.01 -6.32
CA LEU A 201 3.91 3.57 -6.62
C LEU A 201 4.02 2.70 -5.37
N LEU A 202 4.45 3.28 -4.24
CA LEU A 202 4.47 2.60 -2.95
C LEU A 202 3.07 2.49 -2.32
N VAL A 203 2.19 3.47 -2.59
CA VAL A 203 0.79 3.47 -2.13
C VAL A 203 -0.10 2.55 -2.98
N LEU A 204 0.22 2.43 -4.28
CA LEU A 204 -0.47 1.58 -5.24
C LEU A 204 -0.24 0.08 -4.98
#